data_AF-A0A707EY71-F1
#
_entry.id   AF-A0A707EY71-F1
#
_cell.length_a   1.000
_cell.length_b   1.000
_cell.length_c   1.000
_cell.angle_alpha   90.00
_cell.angle_beta   90.00
_cell.angle_gamma   90.00
#
_symmetry.space_group_name_H-M   'P 1'
#
loop_
_entity.id
_entity.type
_entity.pdbx_description
1 polymer ?
#
loop_
_entity_poly.entity_id
_entity_poly.type
_entity_poly.pdbx_seq_one_letter_code
_entity_poly.pdbx_strand_id
1 'polypeptide(L)'
;MALGDPIQVRLSPEKQALLEDEAARKGKRLATYLRELLESENDLQGELAALRREVVSLHHVIEDLADTGLRSDQSGPGQNAVQIETLLLLRAIAGPERMKPVKGELKRLGIEVWTPEGKED
;
A
#
# COMPACT_ATOMS: atom_id res chain seq x y z
N MET A 1 -4.44 0.59 43.41
CA MET A 1 -4.95 -0.75 43.05
C MET A 1 -4.21 -1.77 43.92
N ALA A 2 -4.93 -2.66 44.59
CA ALA A 2 -4.31 -3.72 45.39
C ALA A 2 -3.64 -4.73 44.45
N LEU A 3 -2.40 -5.12 44.75
CA LEU A 3 -1.73 -6.19 44.03
C LEU A 3 -2.40 -7.52 44.39
N GLY A 4 -2.61 -8.38 43.39
CA GLY A 4 -3.18 -9.72 43.58
C GLY A 4 -2.20 -10.69 44.25
N ASP A 5 -2.56 -11.97 44.25
CA ASP A 5 -1.75 -13.00 44.91
C ASP A 5 -0.36 -13.15 44.27
N PRO A 6 0.71 -13.26 45.08
CA PRO A 6 2.06 -13.41 44.56
C PRO A 6 2.24 -14.79 43.92
N ILE A 7 2.73 -14.80 42.68
CA ILE A 7 3.05 -16.01 41.92
C ILE A 7 4.54 -16.30 42.07
N GLN A 8 4.90 -17.54 42.42
CA GLN A 8 6.29 -18.00 42.38
C GLN A 8 6.62 -18.56 41.01
N VAL A 9 7.55 -17.91 40.31
CA VAL A 9 8.02 -18.33 38.98
C VAL A 9 9.46 -18.83 39.11
N ARG A 10 9.73 -20.01 38.54
CA ARG A 10 11.09 -20.54 38.43
C ARG A 10 11.61 -20.24 37.03
N LEU A 11 12.68 -19.46 36.95
CA LEU A 11 13.37 -19.14 35.70
C LEU A 11 14.65 -19.98 35.60
N SER A 12 15.09 -20.26 34.38
CA SER A 12 16.44 -20.77 34.18
C SER A 12 17.45 -19.68 34.59
N PRO A 13 18.62 -20.07 35.13
CA PRO A 13 19.61 -19.11 35.63
C PRO A 13 20.07 -18.12 34.54
N GLU A 14 20.17 -18.58 33.29
CA GLU A 14 20.51 -17.73 32.14
C GLU A 14 19.46 -16.65 31.88
N LYS A 15 18.17 -17.02 31.90
CA LYS A 15 17.08 -16.05 31.69
C LYS A 15 16.93 -15.10 32.85
N GLN A 16 17.18 -15.56 34.08
CA GLN A 16 17.16 -14.70 35.25
C GLN A 16 18.24 -13.61 35.14
N ALA A 17 19.47 -13.97 34.79
CA ALA A 17 20.57 -13.00 34.64
C ALA A 17 20.28 -11.96 33.55
N LEU A 18 19.73 -12.38 32.41
CA LEU A 18 19.36 -11.48 31.32
C LEU A 18 18.27 -10.47 31.74
N LEU A 19 17.21 -10.95 32.39
CA LEU A 19 16.12 -10.09 32.84
C LEU A 19 16.54 -9.18 34.00
N GLU A 20 17.46 -9.61 34.87
CA GLU A 20 18.03 -8.78 35.93
C GLU A 20 18.86 -7.62 35.35
N ASP A 21 19.67 -7.89 34.32
CA ASP A 21 20.42 -6.84 33.61
C ASP A 21 19.49 -5.83 32.93
N GLU A 22 18.44 -6.30 32.25
CA GLU A 22 17.43 -5.42 31.64
C GLU A 22 16.67 -4.59 32.68
N ALA A 23 16.29 -5.20 33.80
CA ALA A 23 15.63 -4.51 34.89
C ALA A 23 16.56 -3.45 35.50
N ALA A 24 17.85 -3.78 35.70
CA ALA A 24 18.86 -2.86 36.20
C ALA A 24 19.10 -1.68 35.25
N ARG A 25 19.17 -1.92 33.94
CA ARG A 25 19.25 -0.85 32.91
C ARG A 25 18.06 0.11 32.97
N LYS A 26 16.88 -0.39 33.34
CA LYS A 26 15.67 0.41 33.53
C LYS A 26 15.51 0.96 34.96
N GLY A 27 16.45 0.69 35.87
CA GLY A 27 16.42 1.13 37.27
C GLY A 27 15.33 0.46 38.12
N LYS A 28 14.85 -0.72 37.71
CA LYS A 28 13.73 -1.44 38.33
C LYS A 28 14.19 -2.73 38.98
N ARG A 29 13.42 -3.22 39.97
CA ARG A 29 13.59 -4.58 40.51
C ARG A 29 13.03 -5.59 39.50
N LEU A 30 13.64 -6.77 39.44
CA LEU A 30 13.24 -7.87 38.55
C LEU A 30 11.72 -8.17 38.63
N ALA A 31 11.16 -8.25 39.84
CA ALA A 31 9.73 -8.52 40.03
C ALA A 31 8.81 -7.42 39.46
N THR A 32 9.23 -6.15 39.56
CA THR A 32 8.49 -5.02 38.98
C THR A 32 8.59 -5.07 37.46
N TYR A 33 9.77 -5.35 36.93
CA TYR A 33 10.00 -5.47 35.49
C TYR A 33 9.19 -6.62 34.86
N LEU A 34 9.21 -7.80 35.47
CA LEU A 34 8.43 -8.96 35.02
C LEU A 34 6.93 -8.68 35.02
N ARG A 35 6.42 -7.97 36.03
CA ARG A 35 5.00 -7.58 36.07
C ARG A 35 4.65 -6.70 34.87
N GLU A 36 5.40 -5.61 34.68
CA GLU A 36 5.18 -4.70 33.57
C GLU A 36 5.30 -5.41 32.22
N LEU A 37 6.26 -6.33 32.10
CA LEU A 37 6.43 -7.15 30.90
C LEU A 37 5.19 -7.99 30.63
N LEU A 38 4.69 -8.73 31.63
CA LEU A 38 3.49 -9.56 31.52
C LEU A 38 2.22 -8.75 31.24
N GLU A 39 2.12 -7.53 31.79
CA GLU A 39 1.04 -6.60 31.50
C GLU A 39 1.13 -6.08 30.05
N SER A 40 2.34 -5.81 29.55
CA SER A 40 2.57 -5.33 28.18
C SER A 40 2.53 -6.41 27.10
N GLU A 41 2.85 -7.67 27.43
CA GLU A 41 2.90 -8.76 26.45
C GLU A 41 1.50 -9.17 25.97
N ASN A 42 0.46 -8.80 26.73
CA ASN A 42 -0.94 -8.89 26.32
C ASN A 42 -1.27 -7.94 25.15
N ASP A 43 -0.53 -6.84 24.99
CA ASP A 43 -0.76 -5.87 23.91
C ASP A 43 -0.11 -6.31 22.59
N LEU A 44 1.06 -6.96 22.64
CA LEU A 44 1.80 -7.40 21.44
C LEU A 44 1.00 -8.36 20.53
N GLN A 45 0.23 -9.29 21.11
CA GLN A 45 -0.64 -10.17 20.32
C GLN A 45 -1.82 -9.40 19.71
N GLY A 46 -2.35 -8.41 20.43
CA GLY A 46 -3.39 -7.51 19.94
C GLY A 46 -2.89 -6.62 18.80
N GLU A 47 -1.68 -6.07 18.94
CA GLU A 47 -0.99 -5.26 17.93
C GLU A 47 -0.68 -6.08 16.68
N LEU A 48 -0.17 -7.31 16.81
CA LEU A 48 0.04 -8.21 15.66
C LEU A 48 -1.27 -8.58 14.97
N ALA A 49 -2.35 -8.79 15.72
CA ALA A 49 -3.67 -9.02 15.15
C ALA A 49 -4.22 -7.78 14.43
N ALA A 50 -3.98 -6.59 14.97
CA ALA A 50 -4.34 -5.32 14.34
C ALA A 50 -3.56 -5.10 13.04
N LEU A 51 -2.23 -5.28 13.07
CA LEU A 51 -1.37 -5.17 11.90
C LEU A 51 -1.77 -6.17 10.80
N ARG A 52 -2.09 -7.42 11.17
CA ARG A 52 -2.61 -8.41 10.22
C ARG A 52 -3.92 -7.95 9.56
N ARG A 53 -4.84 -7.34 10.30
CA ARG A 53 -6.09 -6.80 9.73
C ARG A 53 -5.83 -5.64 8.77
N GLU A 54 -4.91 -4.74 9.12
CA GLU A 54 -4.53 -3.62 8.24
C GLU A 54 -3.90 -4.11 6.94
N VAL A 55 -3.01 -5.10 7.01
CA VAL A 55 -2.40 -5.71 5.81
C VAL A 55 -3.46 -6.36 4.91
N VAL A 56 -4.43 -7.09 5.48
CA VAL A 56 -5.55 -7.67 4.71
C VAL A 56 -6.41 -6.58 4.08
N SER A 57 -6.66 -5.47 4.80
CA SER A 57 -7.40 -4.33 4.27
C SER A 57 -6.66 -3.66 3.10
N LEU A 58 -5.34 -3.49 3.22
CA LEU A 58 -4.52 -2.94 2.14
C LEU A 58 -4.51 -3.86 0.92
N HIS A 59 -4.43 -5.18 1.15
CA HIS A 59 -4.55 -6.17 0.07
C HIS A 59 -5.87 -6.04 -0.68
N HIS A 60 -6.99 -5.91 0.04
CA HIS A 60 -8.31 -5.69 -0.60
C HIS A 60 -8.36 -4.39 -1.39
N VAL A 61 -7.78 -3.29 -0.89
CA VAL A 61 -7.72 -2.02 -1.63
C VAL A 61 -6.87 -2.14 -2.89
N ILE A 62 -5.79 -2.92 -2.84
CA ILE A 62 -4.92 -3.18 -4.01
C ILE A 62 -5.65 -4.07 -5.01
N GLU A 63 -6.37 -5.10 -4.56
CA GLU A 63 -7.21 -5.96 -5.41
C GLU A 63 -8.34 -5.15 -6.07
N ASP A 64 -9.05 -4.31 -5.31
CA ASP A 64 -10.08 -3.42 -5.85
C ASP A 64 -9.50 -2.43 -6.86
N LEU A 65 -8.28 -1.93 -6.64
CA LEU A 65 -7.57 -1.05 -7.58
C LEU A 65 -7.10 -1.81 -8.82
N ALA A 66 -6.64 -3.05 -8.68
CA ALA A 66 -6.26 -3.91 -9.79
C ALA A 66 -7.50 -4.30 -10.63
N ASP A 67 -8.63 -4.58 -9.98
CA ASP A 67 -9.90 -4.85 -10.63
C ASP A 67 -10.45 -3.60 -11.34
N THR A 68 -10.40 -2.43 -10.71
CA THR A 68 -10.79 -1.16 -11.37
C THR A 68 -9.83 -0.76 -12.49
N GLY A 69 -8.54 -1.08 -12.36
CA GLY A 69 -7.53 -0.95 -13.41
C GLY A 69 -7.79 -1.89 -14.59
N LEU A 70 -8.11 -3.16 -14.33
CA LEU A 70 -8.51 -4.14 -15.35
C LEU A 70 -9.86 -3.79 -16.00
N ARG A 71 -10.74 -3.06 -15.31
CA ARG A 71 -11.97 -2.52 -15.92
C ARG A 71 -11.75 -1.31 -16.81
N SER A 72 -10.58 -0.66 -16.78
CA SER A 72 -10.25 0.38 -17.77
C SER A 72 -9.94 -0.21 -19.16
N ASP A 73 -9.69 -1.53 -19.25
CA ASP A 73 -9.62 -2.27 -20.53
C ASP A 73 -10.98 -2.83 -20.98
N GLN A 74 -12.04 -2.63 -20.17
CA GLN A 74 -13.41 -2.81 -20.62
C GLN A 74 -13.98 -1.48 -21.10
N SER A 75 -13.36 -0.93 -22.16
CA SER A 75 -14.03 0.00 -23.06
C SER A 75 -15.18 -0.73 -23.73
N GLY A 76 -16.31 -0.87 -23.02
CA GLY A 76 -17.56 -1.26 -23.65
C GLY A 76 -17.84 -0.32 -24.84
N PRO A 77 -18.53 -0.78 -25.89
CA PRO A 77 -18.69 -0.03 -27.14
C PRO A 77 -19.23 1.39 -26.94
N GLY A 78 -19.93 1.68 -25.83
CA GLY A 78 -20.41 3.02 -25.47
C GLY A 78 -19.34 4.02 -25.00
N GLN A 79 -18.31 3.61 -24.25
CA GLN A 79 -17.29 4.55 -23.76
C GLN A 79 -16.31 4.94 -24.88
N ASN A 80 -16.05 4.00 -25.79
CA ASN A 80 -15.27 4.27 -27.01
C ASN A 80 -16.11 5.05 -28.04
N ALA A 81 -17.44 4.85 -28.12
CA ALA A 81 -18.29 5.55 -29.09
C ALA A 81 -18.27 7.07 -28.92
N VAL A 82 -18.40 7.59 -27.69
CA VAL A 82 -18.38 9.04 -27.44
C VAL A 82 -17.00 9.64 -27.75
N GLN A 83 -15.92 8.90 -27.44
CA GLN A 83 -14.56 9.33 -27.75
C GLN A 83 -14.31 9.34 -29.26
N ILE A 84 -14.73 8.30 -29.98
CA ILE A 84 -14.64 8.20 -31.44
C ILE A 84 -15.49 9.30 -32.10
N GLU A 85 -16.72 9.53 -31.65
CA GLU A 85 -17.60 10.60 -32.14
C GLU A 85 -16.95 11.97 -31.95
N THR A 86 -16.41 12.24 -30.75
CA THR A 86 -15.71 13.49 -30.46
C THR A 86 -14.48 13.66 -31.36
N LEU A 87 -13.69 12.60 -31.58
CA LEU A 87 -12.54 12.63 -32.48
C LEU A 87 -12.94 12.90 -33.93
N LEU A 88 -14.04 12.31 -34.41
CA LEU A 88 -14.56 12.53 -35.76
C LEU A 88 -15.07 13.97 -35.94
N LEU A 89 -15.77 14.52 -34.94
CA LEU A 89 -16.23 15.90 -34.95
C LEU A 89 -15.06 16.89 -34.96
N LEU A 90 -14.06 16.69 -34.10
CA LEU A 90 -12.85 17.51 -34.08
C LEU A 90 -12.08 17.42 -35.41
N ARG A 91 -12.03 16.24 -36.03
CA ARG A 91 -11.40 16.05 -37.34
C ARG A 91 -12.15 16.77 -38.45
N ALA A 92 -13.49 16.80 -38.41
CA ALA A 92 -14.32 17.53 -39.36
C ALA A 92 -14.10 19.05 -39.27
N ILE A 93 -13.82 19.57 -38.06
CA ILE A 93 -13.58 21.00 -37.84
C ILE A 93 -12.13 21.40 -38.17
N ALA A 94 -11.14 20.57 -37.80
CA ALA A 94 -9.73 20.94 -37.85
C ALA A 94 -9.08 20.85 -39.24
N GLY A 95 -9.57 19.96 -40.12
CA GLY A 95 -8.99 19.76 -41.45
C GLY A 95 -7.62 19.03 -41.44
N PRO A 96 -7.22 18.40 -42.57
CA PRO A 96 -5.99 17.61 -42.66
C PRO A 96 -4.68 18.41 -42.48
N GLU A 97 -4.70 19.71 -42.74
CA GLU A 97 -3.57 20.63 -42.65
C GLU A 97 -3.04 20.82 -41.22
N ARG A 98 -3.89 20.63 -40.20
CA ARG A 98 -3.53 20.74 -38.78
C ARG A 98 -2.77 19.52 -38.25
N MET A 99 -2.62 18.46 -39.05
CA MET A 99 -2.02 17.21 -38.58
C MET A 99 -0.51 17.34 -38.28
N LYS A 100 0.23 18.11 -39.09
CA LYS A 100 1.68 18.34 -38.88
C LYS A 100 1.99 19.03 -37.54
N PRO A 101 1.36 20.17 -37.18
CA PRO A 101 1.63 20.81 -35.90
C PRO A 101 1.23 19.91 -34.72
N VAL A 102 0.08 19.22 -34.78
CA VAL A 102 -0.34 18.29 -33.71
C VAL A 102 0.70 17.19 -33.47
N LYS A 103 1.24 16.58 -34.52
CA LYS A 103 2.33 15.59 -34.38
C LYS A 103 3.60 16.18 -33.77
N GLY A 104 3.91 17.46 -34.05
CA GLY A 104 5.01 18.17 -33.42
C GLY A 104 4.79 18.40 -31.92
N GLU A 105 3.58 18.77 -31.54
CA GLU A 105 3.18 18.96 -30.13
C GLU A 105 3.25 17.64 -29.34
N LEU A 106 2.76 16.54 -29.93
CA LEU A 106 2.84 15.20 -29.32
C LEU A 106 4.29 14.79 -29.06
N LYS A 107 5.18 14.97 -30.04
CA LYS A 107 6.62 14.72 -29.88
C LYS A 107 7.24 15.60 -28.78
N ARG A 108 6.87 16.88 -28.69
CA ARG A 108 7.35 17.78 -27.62
C ARG A 108 6.90 17.31 -26.23
N LEU A 109 5.71 16.73 -26.13
CA LEU A 109 5.16 16.18 -24.89
C LEU A 109 5.68 14.77 -24.57
N GLY A 110 6.56 14.21 -25.40
CA GLY A 110 7.09 12.85 -25.23
C GLY A 110 6.07 11.75 -25.52
N ILE A 111 4.95 12.07 -26.18
CA ILE A 111 3.91 11.14 -26.55
C ILE A 111 4.23 10.57 -27.94
N GLU A 112 4.29 9.25 -28.02
CA GLU A 112 4.55 8.55 -29.28
C GLU A 112 3.41 8.83 -30.29
N VAL A 113 3.78 9.30 -31.48
CA VAL A 113 2.82 9.56 -32.54
C VAL A 113 2.43 8.23 -33.15
N TRP A 114 1.18 7.83 -32.99
CA TRP A 114 0.66 6.63 -33.61
C TRP A 114 0.79 6.69 -35.15
N THR A 115 1.47 5.71 -35.72
CA THR A 115 1.53 5.45 -37.16
C THR A 115 0.95 4.07 -37.44
N PRO A 116 0.09 3.93 -38.47
CA PRO A 116 -0.59 2.66 -38.75
C PRO A 116 0.38 1.53 -39.13
N GLU A 117 1.61 1.85 -39.54
CA GLU A 117 2.68 0.88 -39.77
C GLU A 117 4.01 1.47 -39.31
N GLY A 118 4.82 0.68 -38.61
CA GLY A 118 6.20 1.03 -38.30
C GLY A 118 7.01 1.13 -39.59
N LYS A 119 7.29 2.37 -40.01
CA LYS A 119 8.41 2.65 -40.90
C LYS A 119 9.28 3.70 -40.23
N GLU A 120 10.39 3.19 -39.72
CA GLU A 120 11.60 3.96 -39.46
C GLU A 120 12.00 4.68 -40.76
N ASP A 121 12.11 6.00 -40.69
CA ASP A 121 13.04 6.78 -41.50
C ASP A 121 14.13 7.30 -40.56
#